data_AF-A0A3N5VB81-F1
#
_entry.id   AF-A0A3N5VB81-F1
#
_cell.length_a   1.000
_cell.length_b   1.000
_cell.length_c   1.000
_cell.angle_alpha   90.00
_cell.angle_beta   90.00
_cell.angle_gamma   90.00
#
_symmetry.space_group_name_H-M   'P 1'
#
loop_
_entity.id
_entity.type
_entity.pdbx_description
1 polymer ?
#
loop_
_entity_poly.entity_id
_entity_poly.type
_entity_poly.pdbx_seq_one_letter_code
_entity_poly.pdbx_strand_id
1 'polypeptide(L)' 'LIVVSKGSPLSKLKKSLPGVNVVSIESLSIMDLVPGTKPVRLTIYTKNAIDSMNKINTVWSKVQSIVTA' A
#
# COMPACT_ATOMS: atom_id res chain seq x y z
N LEU A 1 -9.55 -2.19 -4.36
CA LEU A 1 -8.63 -2.26 -3.21
C LEU A 1 -8.50 -0.86 -2.65
N ILE A 2 -8.57 -0.68 -1.33
CA ILE A 2 -8.34 0.61 -0.68
C ILE A 2 -7.09 0.48 0.17
N VAL A 3 -6.10 1.33 -0.12
CA VAL A 3 -4.84 1.36 0.62
C VAL A 3 -4.84 2.53 1.59
N VAL A 4 -4.61 2.21 2.86
CA VAL A 4 -4.71 3.16 3.96
C VAL A 4 -3.42 3.20 4.77
N SER A 5 -3.17 4.32 5.43
CA SER A 5 -2.11 4.40 6.43
C SER A 5 -2.52 3.71 7.73
N LYS A 6 -1.53 3.34 8.54
CA LYS A 6 -1.71 2.64 9.83
C LYS A 6 -2.60 3.47 10.76
N GLY A 7 -3.52 2.81 11.47
CA GLY A 7 -4.40 3.47 12.45
C GLY A 7 -5.61 4.20 11.87
N SER A 8 -5.84 4.15 10.55
CA SER A 8 -7.03 4.75 9.95
C SER A 8 -8.33 4.02 10.35
N PRO A 9 -9.44 4.75 10.60
CA PRO A 9 -10.73 4.14 10.94
C PRO A 9 -11.28 3.28 9.79
N LEU A 10 -10.85 3.55 8.55
CA LEU A 10 -11.15 2.77 7.35
C LEU A 10 -10.70 1.30 7.46
N SER A 11 -9.72 0.99 8.32
CA SER A 11 -9.31 -0.40 8.58
C SER A 11 -10.43 -1.24 9.19
N LYS A 12 -11.40 -0.62 9.89
CA LYS A 12 -12.57 -1.31 10.45
C LYS A 12 -13.57 -1.75 9.37
N LEU A 13 -13.53 -1.13 8.20
CA LEU A 13 -14.43 -1.42 7.08
C LEU A 13 -14.03 -2.67 6.28
N LYS A 14 -12.87 -3.28 6.56
CA LYS A 14 -12.34 -4.49 5.89
C LYS A 14 -13.36 -5.63 5.76
N LYS A 15 -14.29 -5.75 6.71
CA LYS A 15 -15.28 -6.84 6.78
C LYS A 15 -16.71 -6.38 6.54
N SER A 16 -16.91 -5.08 6.28
CA SER A 16 -18.24 -4.49 6.17
C SER A 16 -18.72 -4.36 4.72
N LEU A 17 -17.82 -4.26 3.74
CA LEU A 17 -18.19 -4.14 2.32
C LEU A 17 -17.75 -5.39 1.53
N PRO A 18 -18.70 -6.18 0.99
CA PRO A 18 -18.36 -7.32 0.13
C PRO A 18 -17.67 -6.84 -1.15
N GLY A 19 -16.60 -7.52 -1.56
CA GLY A 19 -15.81 -7.18 -2.76
C GLY A 19 -14.80 -6.03 -2.58
N VAL A 20 -14.83 -5.31 -1.45
CA VAL A 20 -13.87 -4.25 -1.14
C VAL A 20 -12.81 -4.75 -0.16
N ASN A 21 -11.59 -4.88 -0.64
CA ASN A 21 -10.45 -5.19 0.22
C ASN A 21 -9.83 -3.88 0.73
N VAL A 22 -9.64 -3.73 2.04
CA VAL A 22 -8.90 -2.61 2.64
C VAL A 22 -7.59 -3.14 3.23
N VAL A 23 -6.47 -2.55 2.85
CA VAL A 23 -5.13 -3.02 3.23
C VAL A 23 -4.29 -1.83 3.71
N SER A 24 -3.50 -2.04 4.77
CA SER A 24 -2.57 -1.01 5.24
C SER A 24 -1.34 -0.99 4.36
N ILE A 25 -0.74 0.19 4.15
CA ILE A 25 0.47 0.34 3.33
C ILE A 25 1.62 -0.58 3.77
N GLU A 26 1.77 -0.79 5.08
CA GLU A 26 2.78 -1.67 5.69
C GLU A 26 2.56 -3.15 5.40
N SER A 27 1.32 -3.54 5.09
CA SER A 27 0.93 -4.93 4.84
C SER A 27 0.54 -5.16 3.37
N LEU A 28 0.83 -4.21 2.49
CA LEU A 28 0.45 -4.29 1.08
C LEU A 28 1.36 -5.29 0.37
N SER A 29 0.77 -6.35 -0.18
CA SER A 29 1.50 -7.38 -0.92
C SER A 29 1.25 -7.31 -2.44
N ILE A 30 2.11 -7.96 -3.22
CA ILE A 30 1.91 -8.10 -4.67
C ILE A 30 0.63 -8.88 -4.98
N MET A 31 0.28 -9.88 -4.17
CA MET A 31 -0.96 -10.65 -4.34
C MET A 31 -2.21 -9.78 -4.14
N ASP A 32 -2.13 -8.76 -3.28
CA ASP A 32 -3.19 -7.77 -3.13
C ASP A 32 -3.30 -6.85 -4.35
N LEU A 33 -2.22 -6.59 -5.08
CA LEU A 33 -2.27 -5.77 -6.29
C LEU A 33 -2.67 -6.61 -7.52
N VAL A 34 -2.29 -7.88 -7.54
CA VAL A 34 -2.44 -8.79 -8.68
C VAL A 34 -3.25 -10.03 -8.27
N PRO A 35 -4.59 -9.90 -8.19
CA PRO A 35 -5.43 -11.04 -7.83
C PRO A 35 -5.48 -12.02 -9.00
N GLY A 36 -4.95 -13.24 -8.78
CA GLY A 36 -5.00 -14.31 -9.78
C GLY A 36 -4.26 -13.96 -11.07
N THR A 37 -3.03 -13.44 -10.94
CA THR A 37 -2.11 -13.10 -12.05
C THR A 37 -2.64 -12.08 -13.07
N LYS A 38 -3.72 -11.36 -12.74
CA LYS A 38 -4.26 -10.27 -13.56
C LYS A 38 -3.70 -8.93 -13.04
N PRO A 39 -2.88 -8.20 -13.81
CA PRO A 39 -2.18 -7.00 -13.33
C PRO A 39 -3.10 -5.80 -13.09
N VAL A 40 -4.34 -5.83 -13.61
CA VAL A 40 -5.28 -4.72 -13.50
C VAL A 40 -6.18 -4.89 -12.29
N ARG A 41 -5.94 -4.10 -11.23
CA ARG A 41 -6.84 -3.97 -10.07
C ARG A 41 -7.09 -2.50 -9.75
N LEU A 42 -8.37 -2.09 -9.76
CA LEU A 42 -8.76 -0.76 -9.29
C LEU A 42 -8.34 -0.58 -7.82
N THR A 43 -7.39 0.32 -7.60
CA THR A 43 -6.79 0.58 -6.29
C THR A 43 -6.86 2.06 -5.96
N ILE A 44 -7.47 2.37 -4.82
CA ILE A 44 -7.62 3.74 -4.31
C ILE A 44 -6.65 3.92 -3.16
N TYR A 45 -5.82 4.95 -3.23
CA TYR A 45 -4.88 5.30 -2.17
C TYR A 45 -5.36 6.55 -1.43
N THR A 46 -5.23 6.53 -0.12
CA THR A 46 -5.38 7.76 0.69
C THR A 46 -4.10 8.60 0.58
N LYS A 47 -4.23 9.94 0.67
CA LYS A 47 -3.08 10.85 0.62
C LYS A 47 -1.96 10.44 1.59
N ASN A 48 -2.34 10.14 2.84
CA ASN A 48 -1.39 9.73 3.87
C ASN A 48 -0.68 8.40 3.56
N ALA A 49 -1.33 7.49 2.81
CA ALA A 49 -0.70 6.25 2.35
C ALA A 49 0.36 6.51 1.28
N ILE A 50 0.08 7.43 0.34
CA ILE A 50 1.06 7.86 -0.69
C ILE A 50 2.27 8.52 -0.02
N ASP A 51 2.03 9.43 0.94
CA ASP A 51 3.11 10.10 1.67
C ASP A 51 3.99 9.10 2.44
N SER A 52 3.37 8.08 3.04
CA SER A 52 4.10 7.00 3.73
C SER A 52 4.93 6.16 2.76
N MET A 53 4.41 5.89 1.56
CA MET A 53 5.12 5.14 0.54
C MET A 53 6.32 5.90 -0.03
N ASN A 54 6.17 7.21 -0.23
CA ASN A 54 7.26 8.08 -0.68
C ASN A 54 8.43 8.07 0.31
N LYS A 55 8.15 8.11 1.63
CA LYS A 55 9.20 8.03 2.66
C LYS A 55 10.02 6.74 2.56
N ILE A 56 9.37 5.61 2.32
CA ILE A 56 10.04 4.31 2.17
C ILE A 56 11.00 4.36 0.97
N ASN A 57 10.55 4.87 -0.17
CA ASN A 57 11.37 4.97 -1.38
C ASN A 57 12.59 5.89 -1.21
N THR A 58 12.45 6.99 -0.47
CA THR A 58 13.56 7.91 -0.19
C THR A 58 14.65 7.28 0.69
N VAL A 59 14.27 6.42 1.65
CA VAL A 59 15.25 5.73 2.49
C VAL A 59 16.06 4.73 1.65
N TRP A 60 15.39 3.95 0.80
CA TRP A 60 16.05 2.97 -0.06
C TRP A 60 17.01 3.60 -1.07
N SER A 61 16.62 4.70 -1.72
CA SER A 61 17.50 5.39 -2.66
C SER A 61 18.74 5.96 -1.97
N LYS A 62 18.60 6.48 -0.75
CA LYS A 62 19.72 6.96 0.06
C LYS A 62 20.66 5.82 0.46
N VAL A 63 20.13 4.67 0.91
CA VAL A 63 20.94 3.49 1.23
C VAL A 63 21.69 2.98 -0.01
N GLN A 64 21.04 2.90 -1.17
CA GLN A 64 21.70 2.49 -2.42
C GLN A 64 22.85 3.41 -2.80
N SER A 65 22.71 4.73 -2.61
CA SER A 65 23.79 5.68 -2.90
C SER A 65 25.02 5.51 -2.00
N ILE A 66 24.84 5.04 -0.76
CA ILE A 66 25.95 4.81 0.18
C ILE A 66 26.63 3.46 -0.10
N VAL A 67 25.88 2.43 -0.48
CA VAL A 67 26.43 1.09 -0.76
C VAL A 67 27.17 1.04 -2.10
N THR A 68 26.83 1.93 -3.04
CA THR A 68 27.43 1.97 -4.38
C THR A 68 28.63 2.93 -4.47
N ALA A 69 28.92 3.70 -3.42
CA ALA A 69 30.07 4.60 -3.31
C ALA A 69 31.26 3.89 -2.63
#